data_AF-A0A1G2G4U2-F1
#
_entry.id   AF-A0A1G2G4U2-F1
#
_cell.length_a   1.000
_cell.length_b   1.000
_cell.length_c   1.000
_cell.angle_alpha   90.00
_cell.angle_beta   90.00
_cell.angle_gamma   90.00
#
_symmetry.space_group_name_H-M   'P 1'
#
loop_
_entity.id
_entity.type
_entity.pdbx_description
1 polymer ?
#
loop_
_entity_poly.entity_id
_entity_poly.type
_entity_poly.pdbx_seq_one_letter_code
_entity_poly.pdbx_strand_id
1 'polypeptide(L)'
;MKKKILLSLATLAVSVTTLPLFAAFEAHVINVTARIENALYVHPQSLGYGTVFPQEHLDSSFFLSFSESFSATSQTRVGKVNYAIKQKPKPREDKVASLGGVEKARDWCHTHIPDPIYSGVATSTEAWSTFYTNCYPSLCPFLSKHPDKLPATGPNANNDHGLPAFHNPELEVASGTIVKFNNPASPLVTTGNDPADTWTIDLAVPCFKGYCAQDWASFVHGLNPTANPDNFMVPPELEHQTFGCDLWVEVTKIY
;
A
#
# COMPACT_ATOMS: atom_id res chain seq x y z
N MET A 1 -9.45 -57.22 74.76
CA MET A 1 -10.12 -56.74 73.53
C MET A 1 -9.99 -55.22 73.28
N LYS A 2 -9.62 -54.38 74.27
CA LYS A 2 -9.52 -52.91 74.11
C LYS A 2 -8.36 -52.38 73.22
N LYS A 3 -7.27 -53.14 73.02
CA LYS A 3 -6.13 -52.72 72.18
C LYS A 3 -6.33 -52.93 70.66
N LYS A 4 -7.30 -53.76 70.26
CA LYS A 4 -7.56 -54.04 68.83
C LYS A 4 -8.50 -53.02 68.17
N ILE A 5 -9.32 -52.33 68.97
CA ILE A 5 -10.27 -51.32 68.48
C ILE A 5 -9.53 -49.99 68.16
N LEU A 6 -8.57 -49.60 69.02
CA LEU A 6 -7.76 -48.39 68.82
C LEU A 6 -6.87 -48.43 67.57
N LEU A 7 -6.34 -49.61 67.21
CA LEU A 7 -5.54 -49.75 65.99
C LEU A 7 -6.39 -49.68 64.71
N SER A 8 -7.66 -50.12 64.77
CA SER A 8 -8.58 -50.06 63.62
C SER A 8 -9.10 -48.64 63.35
N LEU A 9 -9.29 -47.82 64.40
CA LEU A 9 -9.64 -46.40 64.20
C LEU A 9 -8.46 -45.58 63.69
N ALA A 10 -7.23 -45.87 64.13
CA ALA A 10 -6.04 -45.17 63.66
C ALA A 10 -5.75 -45.44 62.18
N THR A 11 -6.00 -46.67 61.70
CA THR A 11 -5.85 -47.02 60.28
C THR A 11 -6.97 -46.42 59.43
N LEU A 12 -8.21 -46.35 59.94
CA LEU A 12 -9.31 -45.67 59.23
C LEU A 12 -9.05 -44.16 59.10
N ALA A 13 -8.51 -43.52 60.15
CA ALA A 13 -8.17 -42.09 60.15
C ALA A 13 -7.04 -41.75 59.17
N VAL A 14 -6.05 -42.64 59.01
CA VAL A 14 -4.95 -42.46 58.03
C VAL A 14 -5.44 -42.68 56.59
N SER A 15 -6.36 -43.62 56.35
CA SER A 15 -6.92 -43.85 55.01
C SER A 15 -7.82 -42.73 54.49
N VAL A 16 -8.45 -41.93 55.37
CA VAL A 16 -9.25 -40.76 54.97
C VAL A 16 -8.35 -39.55 54.63
N THR A 17 -7.15 -39.47 55.20
CA THR A 17 -6.18 -38.40 54.86
C THR A 17 -5.41 -38.63 53.56
N THR A 18 -5.50 -39.83 52.96
CA THR A 18 -4.84 -40.18 51.69
C THR A 18 -5.80 -40.25 50.50
N LEU A 19 -7.02 -39.72 50.63
CA LEU A 19 -7.77 -39.36 49.44
C LEU A 19 -7.00 -38.21 48.78
N PRO A 20 -6.49 -38.34 47.55
CA PRO A 20 -6.16 -37.16 46.80
C PRO A 20 -7.47 -36.37 46.75
N LEU A 21 -7.53 -35.25 47.46
CA LEU A 21 -8.42 -34.17 47.12
C LEU A 21 -8.10 -33.91 45.66
N PHE A 22 -8.90 -34.48 44.76
CA PHE A 22 -8.90 -34.07 43.37
C PHE A 22 -9.29 -32.60 43.46
N ALA A 23 -8.28 -31.74 43.57
CA ALA A 23 -8.41 -30.34 43.27
C ALA A 23 -9.16 -30.33 41.95
N ALA A 24 -10.38 -29.82 41.96
CA ALA A 24 -11.11 -29.57 40.75
C ALA A 24 -10.20 -28.63 39.94
N PHE A 25 -9.45 -29.20 39.01
CA PHE A 25 -8.70 -28.41 38.04
C PHE A 25 -9.77 -27.83 37.13
N GLU A 26 -10.23 -26.64 37.47
CA GLU A 26 -11.12 -25.85 36.65
C GLU A 26 -10.30 -25.35 35.45
N ALA A 27 -10.16 -26.23 34.46
CA ALA A 27 -9.52 -25.89 33.21
C ALA A 27 -10.53 -25.14 32.35
N HIS A 28 -10.45 -23.81 32.35
CA HIS A 28 -11.19 -22.97 31.42
C HIS A 28 -10.41 -22.86 30.12
N VAL A 29 -10.91 -23.50 29.07
CA VAL A 29 -10.38 -23.32 27.71
C VAL A 29 -11.19 -22.21 27.04
N ILE A 30 -10.57 -21.05 26.83
CA ILE A 30 -11.16 -19.99 26.01
C ILE A 30 -10.68 -20.20 24.57
N ASN A 31 -11.60 -20.59 23.68
CA ASN A 31 -11.31 -20.70 22.26
C ASN A 31 -11.23 -19.29 21.64
N VAL A 32 -10.05 -18.91 21.16
CA VAL A 32 -9.82 -17.62 20.50
C VAL A 32 -9.52 -17.86 19.03
N THR A 33 -10.39 -17.36 18.17
CA THR A 33 -10.22 -17.40 16.71
C THR A 33 -10.47 -16.00 16.14
N ALA A 34 -9.67 -15.56 15.18
CA ALA A 34 -9.85 -14.31 14.48
C ALA A 34 -9.67 -14.50 12.97
N ARG A 35 -10.51 -13.83 12.18
CA ARG A 35 -10.35 -13.71 10.72
C ARG A 35 -9.68 -12.36 10.44
N ILE A 36 -8.57 -12.39 9.71
CA ILE A 36 -7.79 -11.21 9.33
C ILE A 36 -8.10 -10.89 7.87
N GLU A 37 -8.50 -9.66 7.58
CA GLU A 37 -8.84 -9.20 6.24
C GLU A 37 -8.28 -7.82 5.96
N ASN A 38 -8.08 -7.51 4.68
CA ASN A 38 -7.61 -6.21 4.25
C ASN A 38 -8.70 -5.16 4.46
N ALA A 39 -8.30 -3.97 4.91
CA ALA A 39 -9.24 -2.87 5.15
C ALA A 39 -9.80 -2.27 3.85
N LEU A 40 -9.03 -2.36 2.77
CA LEU A 40 -9.29 -1.67 1.53
C LEU A 40 -9.52 -2.65 0.38
N TYR A 41 -10.37 -2.23 -0.55
CA TYR A 41 -10.55 -2.83 -1.86
C TYR A 41 -10.06 -1.82 -2.92
N VAL A 42 -9.19 -2.28 -3.82
CA VAL A 42 -8.52 -1.47 -4.85
C VAL A 42 -8.76 -2.11 -6.21
N HIS A 43 -9.23 -1.32 -7.18
CA HIS A 43 -9.55 -1.83 -8.52
C HIS A 43 -9.41 -0.73 -9.61
N PRO A 44 -8.89 -1.04 -10.81
CA PRO A 44 -8.38 -2.35 -11.24
C PRO A 44 -7.03 -2.69 -10.59
N GLN A 45 -6.62 -3.96 -10.69
CA GLN A 45 -5.35 -4.44 -10.13
C GLN A 45 -4.12 -4.00 -10.94
N SER A 46 -4.33 -3.52 -12.18
CA SER A 46 -3.28 -3.09 -13.09
C SER A 46 -3.79 -2.01 -14.04
N LEU A 47 -2.93 -1.04 -14.35
CA LEU A 47 -3.13 -0.03 -15.38
C LEU A 47 -2.10 -0.26 -16.49
N GLY A 48 -2.53 -0.21 -17.75
CA GLY A 48 -1.65 -0.39 -18.90
C GLY A 48 -1.85 0.74 -19.90
N TYR A 49 -0.76 1.44 -20.24
CA TYR A 49 -0.77 2.57 -21.18
C TYR A 49 -0.38 2.18 -22.61
N GLY A 50 0.08 0.94 -22.84
CA GLY A 50 0.48 0.47 -24.17
C GLY A 50 1.74 1.18 -24.69
N THR A 51 1.77 1.46 -25.99
CA THR A 51 2.83 2.25 -26.62
C THR A 51 2.50 3.73 -26.50
N VAL A 52 3.43 4.51 -25.96
CA VAL A 52 3.28 5.94 -25.72
C VAL A 52 4.43 6.71 -26.39
N PHE A 53 4.21 7.99 -26.66
CA PHE A 53 5.19 8.86 -27.32
C PHE A 53 5.72 9.93 -26.36
N PRO A 54 6.97 10.40 -26.53
CA PRO A 54 7.53 11.46 -25.68
C PRO A 54 6.61 12.69 -25.60
N GLN A 55 6.46 13.25 -24.40
CA GLN A 55 5.59 14.40 -24.09
C GLN A 55 4.09 14.17 -24.35
N GLU A 56 3.65 12.92 -24.45
CA GLU A 56 2.23 12.55 -24.40
C GLU A 56 1.70 12.59 -22.96
N HIS A 57 0.38 12.79 -22.84
CA HIS A 57 -0.38 12.73 -21.61
C HIS A 57 -1.45 11.65 -21.71
N LEU A 58 -1.49 10.74 -20.74
CA LEU A 58 -2.48 9.67 -20.72
C LEU A 58 -3.08 9.51 -19.33
N ASP A 59 -4.41 9.57 -19.27
CA ASP A 59 -5.17 9.37 -18.05
C ASP A 59 -5.62 7.92 -17.91
N SER A 60 -5.49 7.40 -16.70
CA SER A 60 -6.16 6.18 -16.26
C SER A 60 -6.68 6.37 -14.85
N SER A 61 -7.60 5.52 -14.41
CA SER A 61 -8.16 5.67 -13.07
C SER A 61 -8.28 4.33 -12.35
N PHE A 62 -8.15 4.37 -11.04
CA PHE A 62 -8.54 3.28 -10.17
C PHE A 62 -9.37 3.83 -9.02
N PHE A 63 -10.19 2.97 -8.43
CA PHE A 63 -10.97 3.29 -7.26
C PHE A 63 -10.47 2.53 -6.04
N LEU A 64 -10.63 3.17 -4.89
CA LEU A 64 -10.28 2.67 -3.59
C LEU A 64 -11.50 2.79 -2.69
N SER A 65 -11.82 1.75 -1.93
CA SER A 65 -12.96 1.76 -1.01
C SER A 65 -12.71 0.85 0.17
N PHE A 66 -13.61 0.86 1.16
CA PHE A 66 -13.60 -0.18 2.18
C PHE A 66 -13.79 -1.57 1.55
N SER A 67 -13.09 -2.56 2.07
CA SER A 67 -13.38 -3.96 1.74
C SER A 67 -14.78 -4.37 2.19
N GLU A 68 -15.29 -5.49 1.69
CA GLU A 68 -16.63 -5.99 2.04
C GLU A 68 -16.80 -6.16 3.57
N SER A 69 -15.80 -6.70 4.25
CA SER A 69 -15.90 -6.92 5.69
C SER A 69 -15.73 -5.64 6.51
N PHE A 70 -14.97 -4.67 6.01
CA PHE A 70 -14.88 -3.37 6.62
C PHE A 70 -16.13 -2.55 6.36
N SER A 71 -16.80 -2.67 5.22
CA SER A 71 -18.05 -1.95 4.92
C SER A 71 -19.30 -2.59 5.53
N ALA A 72 -19.22 -3.82 6.05
CA ALA A 72 -20.33 -4.51 6.68
C ALA A 72 -20.96 -3.70 7.82
N THR A 73 -22.30 -3.69 7.89
CA THR A 73 -23.06 -2.95 8.93
C THR A 73 -22.81 -3.45 10.34
N SER A 74 -22.45 -4.73 10.50
CA SER A 74 -22.02 -5.31 11.78
C SER A 74 -20.65 -4.80 12.24
N GLN A 75 -19.86 -4.23 11.33
CA GLN A 75 -18.55 -3.64 11.63
C GLN A 75 -18.74 -2.18 12.06
N THR A 76 -18.85 -1.98 13.37
CA THR A 76 -19.04 -0.65 13.99
C THR A 76 -17.76 -0.07 14.60
N ARG A 77 -16.69 -0.88 14.64
CA ARG A 77 -15.43 -0.52 15.30
C ARG A 77 -14.54 0.40 14.49
N VAL A 78 -14.68 0.40 13.16
CA VAL A 78 -13.85 1.21 12.27
C VAL A 78 -14.76 2.17 11.53
N GLY A 79 -14.54 3.46 11.72
CA GLY A 79 -15.29 4.52 11.03
C GLY A 79 -14.48 5.21 9.93
N LYS A 80 -13.15 5.13 10.01
CA LYS A 80 -12.25 5.87 9.12
C LYS A 80 -10.93 5.14 8.91
N VAL A 81 -10.40 5.22 7.69
CA VAL A 81 -9.09 4.68 7.32
C VAL A 81 -8.31 5.75 6.57
N ASN A 82 -7.10 6.03 7.05
CA ASN A 82 -6.13 6.85 6.32
C ASN A 82 -5.20 5.94 5.55
N TYR A 83 -4.82 6.34 4.34
CA TYR A 83 -3.90 5.59 3.50
C TYR A 83 -2.93 6.52 2.74
N ALA A 84 -1.88 5.91 2.21
CA ALA A 84 -0.93 6.54 1.30
C ALA A 84 -0.82 5.72 0.01
N ILE A 85 -0.67 6.40 -1.13
CA ILE A 85 -0.39 5.78 -2.41
C ILE A 85 1.08 6.03 -2.72
N LYS A 86 1.89 5.01 -2.45
CA LYS A 86 3.32 4.99 -2.73
C LYS A 86 3.57 4.48 -4.14
N GLN A 87 4.75 4.76 -4.66
CA GLN A 87 5.20 4.28 -5.94
C GLN A 87 6.51 3.53 -5.76
N LYS A 88 6.57 2.32 -6.27
CA LYS A 88 7.76 1.48 -6.13
C LYS A 88 8.22 0.98 -7.50
N PRO A 89 9.54 0.84 -7.72
CA PRO A 89 10.04 0.27 -8.96
C PRO A 89 9.50 -1.15 -9.18
N LYS A 90 9.09 -1.46 -10.41
CA LYS A 90 8.43 -2.73 -10.74
C LYS A 90 9.48 -3.80 -11.11
N PRO A 91 9.45 -5.00 -10.49
CA PRO A 91 10.31 -6.11 -10.91
C PRO A 91 9.88 -6.66 -12.27
N ARG A 92 10.84 -7.20 -13.05
CA ARG A 92 10.53 -7.92 -14.28
C ARG A 92 9.86 -9.24 -13.97
N GLU A 93 8.80 -9.55 -14.70
CA GLU A 93 7.99 -10.75 -14.45
C GLU A 93 8.81 -12.05 -14.55
N ASP A 94 9.77 -12.11 -15.47
CA ASP A 94 10.68 -13.26 -15.64
C ASP A 94 11.72 -13.42 -14.52
N LYS A 95 11.89 -12.39 -13.68
CA LYS A 95 12.87 -12.36 -12.58
C LYS A 95 12.26 -12.62 -11.21
N VAL A 96 10.94 -12.54 -11.10
CA VAL A 96 10.20 -12.75 -9.84
C VAL A 96 10.57 -14.08 -9.18
N ALA A 97 10.60 -15.18 -9.95
CA ALA A 97 10.91 -16.49 -9.41
C ALA A 97 12.37 -16.60 -8.93
N SER A 98 13.34 -16.09 -9.70
CA SER A 98 14.76 -16.11 -9.33
C SER A 98 15.09 -15.23 -8.13
N LEU A 99 14.31 -14.16 -7.91
CA LEU A 99 14.45 -13.27 -6.75
C LEU A 99 13.70 -13.81 -5.51
N GLY A 100 13.08 -14.99 -5.60
CA GLY A 100 12.45 -15.66 -4.47
C GLY A 100 10.99 -15.28 -4.23
N GLY A 101 10.28 -14.82 -5.26
CA GLY A 101 8.86 -14.49 -5.23
C GLY A 101 8.58 -12.99 -5.34
N VAL A 102 7.30 -12.64 -5.50
CA VAL A 102 6.85 -11.26 -5.81
C VAL A 102 7.31 -10.25 -4.77
N GLU A 103 7.11 -10.55 -3.48
CA GLU A 103 7.45 -9.60 -2.40
C GLU A 103 8.96 -9.37 -2.29
N LYS A 104 9.77 -10.43 -2.43
CA LYS A 104 11.23 -10.29 -2.43
C LYS A 104 11.75 -9.58 -3.66
N ALA A 105 11.15 -9.81 -4.83
CA ALA A 105 11.51 -9.11 -6.05
C ALA A 105 11.21 -7.60 -5.97
N ARG A 106 10.05 -7.23 -5.40
CA ARG A 106 9.68 -5.84 -5.13
C ARG A 106 10.64 -5.16 -4.16
N ASP A 107 10.95 -5.82 -3.05
CA ASP A 107 11.90 -5.32 -2.06
C ASP A 107 13.30 -5.15 -2.65
N TRP A 108 13.74 -6.09 -3.47
CA TRP A 108 15.02 -5.99 -4.19
C TRP A 108 15.06 -4.74 -5.08
N CYS A 109 14.04 -4.52 -5.90
CA CYS A 109 13.98 -3.36 -6.78
C CYS A 109 13.97 -2.04 -6.00
N HIS A 110 13.27 -1.97 -4.89
CA HIS A 110 13.23 -0.77 -4.05
C HIS A 110 14.57 -0.49 -3.35
N THR A 111 15.28 -1.52 -2.89
CA THR A 111 16.55 -1.37 -2.18
C THR A 111 17.77 -1.20 -3.11
N HIS A 112 17.65 -1.55 -4.38
CA HIS A 112 18.74 -1.54 -5.36
C HIS A 112 18.55 -0.50 -6.48
N ILE A 113 17.49 0.32 -6.44
CA ILE A 113 17.35 1.42 -7.39
C ILE A 113 18.48 2.45 -7.17
N PRO A 114 19.28 2.77 -8.21
CA PRO A 114 20.31 3.79 -8.04
C PRO A 114 19.71 5.19 -7.90
N ASP A 115 20.26 5.96 -6.95
CA ASP A 115 19.92 7.37 -6.71
C ASP A 115 21.07 8.27 -7.23
N PRO A 116 20.78 9.39 -7.91
CA PRO A 116 19.46 9.88 -8.33
C PRO A 116 18.88 9.16 -9.54
N ILE A 117 17.57 8.94 -9.51
CA ILE A 117 16.81 8.37 -10.64
C ILE A 117 16.89 9.35 -11.82
N TYR A 118 17.53 8.92 -12.91
CA TYR A 118 17.72 9.65 -14.17
C TYR A 118 18.47 11.00 -14.13
N SER A 119 18.80 11.55 -12.95
CA SER A 119 19.49 12.84 -12.88
C SER A 119 20.98 12.71 -13.20
N GLY A 120 21.37 12.99 -14.44
CA GLY A 120 22.75 13.34 -14.82
C GLY A 120 23.83 12.26 -14.69
N VAL A 121 23.55 11.10 -14.09
CA VAL A 121 24.48 9.97 -13.97
C VAL A 121 24.32 9.06 -15.18
N ALA A 122 25.43 8.72 -15.83
CA ALA A 122 25.43 7.75 -16.93
C ALA A 122 24.85 6.42 -16.42
N THR A 123 23.85 5.85 -17.10
CA THR A 123 23.28 4.56 -16.69
C THR A 123 24.12 3.36 -17.11
N SER A 124 25.34 3.62 -17.58
CA SER A 124 26.36 2.64 -17.92
C SER A 124 27.12 2.06 -16.71
N THR A 125 26.68 2.33 -15.48
CA THR A 125 27.30 1.72 -14.29
C THR A 125 26.82 0.29 -14.08
N GLU A 126 27.65 -0.52 -13.40
CA GLU A 126 27.28 -1.88 -13.03
C GLU A 126 26.00 -1.93 -12.18
N ALA A 127 25.77 -0.92 -11.33
CA ALA A 127 24.57 -0.79 -10.52
C ALA A 127 23.30 -0.69 -11.39
N TRP A 128 23.30 0.20 -12.39
CA TRP A 128 22.18 0.35 -13.32
C TRP A 128 21.98 -0.89 -14.20
N SER A 129 23.06 -1.50 -14.68
CA SER A 129 22.99 -2.75 -15.46
C SER A 129 22.34 -3.89 -14.64
N THR A 130 22.76 -4.03 -13.38
CA THR A 130 22.20 -5.02 -12.45
C THR A 130 20.74 -4.72 -12.14
N PHE A 131 20.39 -3.44 -11.96
CA PHE A 131 19.02 -3.01 -11.74
C PHE A 131 18.13 -3.35 -12.95
N TYR A 132 18.50 -2.95 -14.16
CA TYR A 132 17.70 -3.19 -15.37
C TYR A 132 17.58 -4.66 -15.78
N THR A 133 18.49 -5.51 -15.29
CA THR A 133 18.38 -6.97 -15.43
C THR A 133 17.22 -7.53 -14.61
N ASN A 134 16.93 -6.94 -13.44
CA ASN A 134 15.96 -7.46 -12.47
C ASN A 134 14.63 -6.68 -12.45
N CYS A 135 14.68 -5.40 -12.80
CA CYS A 135 13.59 -4.44 -12.68
C CYS A 135 13.38 -3.71 -14.01
N TYR A 136 12.16 -3.24 -14.24
CA TYR A 136 11.90 -2.31 -15.33
C TYR A 136 12.51 -0.94 -15.00
N PRO A 137 12.97 -0.18 -16.00
CA PRO A 137 13.14 1.26 -15.85
C PRO A 137 11.94 1.89 -15.14
N SER A 138 12.23 2.69 -14.11
CA SER A 138 11.19 3.25 -13.25
C SER A 138 10.33 4.26 -14.02
N LEU A 139 9.02 4.01 -14.05
CA LEU A 139 8.01 4.96 -14.52
C LEU A 139 7.54 5.92 -13.41
N CYS A 140 7.91 5.62 -12.16
CA CYS A 140 7.31 6.23 -10.98
C CYS A 140 7.39 7.77 -10.92
N PRO A 141 8.52 8.42 -11.25
CA PRO A 141 8.61 9.88 -11.23
C PRO A 141 7.64 10.58 -12.18
N PHE A 142 7.08 9.87 -13.15
CA PHE A 142 6.29 10.44 -14.25
C PHE A 142 4.79 10.26 -14.08
N LEU A 143 4.35 9.53 -13.04
CA LEU A 143 2.93 9.29 -12.78
C LEU A 143 2.43 10.24 -11.69
N SER A 144 1.57 11.17 -12.07
CA SER A 144 0.83 11.98 -11.11
C SER A 144 -0.32 11.18 -10.49
N LYS A 145 -0.89 11.71 -9.41
CA LYS A 145 -2.05 11.19 -8.69
C LYS A 145 -2.98 12.35 -8.39
N HIS A 146 -4.13 12.37 -9.03
CA HIS A 146 -5.16 13.38 -8.82
C HIS A 146 -6.35 12.77 -8.09
N PRO A 147 -6.72 13.28 -6.91
CA PRO A 147 -7.92 12.83 -6.21
C PRO A 147 -9.17 13.38 -6.90
N ASP A 148 -10.32 12.72 -6.68
CA ASP A 148 -11.63 13.17 -7.15
C ASP A 148 -12.16 14.44 -6.47
N LYS A 149 -11.45 14.90 -5.41
CA LYS A 149 -11.76 16.09 -4.61
C LYS A 149 -13.06 15.96 -3.82
N LEU A 150 -13.44 14.72 -3.49
CA LEU A 150 -14.53 14.44 -2.58
C LEU A 150 -13.98 14.15 -1.17
N PRO A 151 -14.79 14.40 -0.12
CA PRO A 151 -15.96 15.25 -0.17
C PRO A 151 -15.49 16.72 -0.36
N ALA A 152 -16.22 17.51 -1.16
CA ALA A 152 -15.82 18.91 -1.40
C ALA A 152 -16.16 19.86 -0.22
N THR A 153 -16.99 19.40 0.72
CA THR A 153 -17.51 20.20 1.84
C THR A 153 -17.68 19.35 3.10
N GLY A 154 -17.79 20.02 4.25
CA GLY A 154 -17.98 19.35 5.55
C GLY A 154 -16.67 19.10 6.31
N PRO A 155 -16.74 18.38 7.43
CA PRO A 155 -15.60 18.20 8.34
C PRO A 155 -14.44 17.37 7.75
N ASN A 156 -14.71 16.59 6.71
CA ASN A 156 -13.71 15.79 5.99
C ASN A 156 -13.39 16.37 4.60
N ALA A 157 -13.70 17.65 4.35
CA ALA A 157 -13.53 18.22 3.02
C ALA A 157 -12.05 18.25 2.57
N ASN A 158 -11.79 17.89 1.31
CA ASN A 158 -10.44 17.88 0.71
C ASN A 158 -9.41 17.10 1.58
N ASN A 159 -9.86 16.00 2.15
CA ASN A 159 -9.08 15.01 2.90
C ASN A 159 -8.06 14.24 2.06
N ASP A 160 -8.14 14.37 0.73
CA ASP A 160 -7.21 13.76 -0.20
C ASP A 160 -6.18 14.75 -0.76
N HIS A 161 -4.94 14.29 -0.83
CA HIS A 161 -3.79 15.07 -1.26
C HIS A 161 -3.11 14.34 -2.42
N GLY A 162 -3.25 14.94 -3.61
CA GLY A 162 -2.60 14.49 -4.82
C GLY A 162 -1.11 14.76 -4.86
N LEU A 163 -0.48 14.23 -5.90
CA LEU A 163 0.95 14.37 -6.16
C LEU A 163 1.13 14.64 -7.66
N PRO A 164 1.75 15.75 -8.09
CA PRO A 164 2.02 16.00 -9.50
C PRO A 164 3.04 14.99 -10.04
N ALA A 165 3.18 14.91 -11.38
CA ALA A 165 4.30 14.22 -12.00
C ALA A 165 5.62 14.98 -11.74
N PHE A 166 6.74 14.42 -12.16
CA PHE A 166 8.08 14.98 -12.01
C PHE A 166 8.46 15.22 -10.54
N HIS A 167 8.26 14.21 -9.71
CA HIS A 167 8.53 14.22 -8.27
C HIS A 167 9.53 13.13 -7.89
N ASN A 168 9.99 13.13 -6.63
CA ASN A 168 10.78 12.04 -6.09
C ASN A 168 9.86 10.95 -5.50
N PRO A 169 9.71 9.77 -6.13
CA PRO A 169 8.80 8.73 -5.67
C PRO A 169 9.18 8.09 -4.32
N GLU A 170 10.43 8.28 -3.87
CA GLU A 170 10.93 7.74 -2.59
C GLU A 170 10.60 8.67 -1.41
N LEU A 171 10.36 9.96 -1.66
CA LEU A 171 10.14 10.96 -0.63
C LEU A 171 8.70 11.51 -0.63
N GLU A 172 8.05 11.51 -1.79
CA GLU A 172 6.76 12.17 -2.00
C GLU A 172 5.68 11.13 -2.30
N VAL A 173 4.56 11.22 -1.59
CA VAL A 173 3.46 10.26 -1.66
C VAL A 173 2.13 10.99 -1.72
N ALA A 174 1.16 10.44 -2.45
CA ALA A 174 -0.22 10.89 -2.33
C ALA A 174 -0.85 10.25 -1.08
N SER A 175 -1.84 10.92 -0.50
CA SER A 175 -2.53 10.42 0.70
C SER A 175 -4.01 10.69 0.59
N GLY A 176 -4.80 9.85 1.24
CA GLY A 176 -6.24 10.03 1.29
C GLY A 176 -6.87 9.42 2.53
N THR A 177 -8.15 9.70 2.71
CA THR A 177 -8.89 9.28 3.90
C THR A 177 -10.31 8.87 3.58
N ILE A 178 -10.59 7.57 3.58
CA ILE A 178 -11.98 7.11 3.47
C ILE A 178 -12.70 7.13 4.82
N VAL A 179 -13.93 7.63 4.83
CA VAL A 179 -14.83 7.76 5.98
C VAL A 179 -16.14 7.06 5.68
N LYS A 180 -16.54 6.12 6.54
CA LYS A 180 -17.81 5.41 6.39
C LYS A 180 -19.00 6.35 6.48
N PHE A 181 -20.12 5.90 5.91
CA PHE A 181 -21.40 6.53 6.16
C PHE A 181 -21.79 6.48 7.63
N ASN A 182 -22.00 7.65 8.22
CA ASN A 182 -22.56 7.78 9.56
C ASN A 182 -24.07 7.44 9.52
N ASN A 183 -24.44 6.27 10.08
CA ASN A 183 -25.79 5.84 10.45
C ASN A 183 -26.74 5.30 9.34
N PRO A 184 -27.22 4.04 9.44
CA PRO A 184 -28.21 3.48 8.51
C PRO A 184 -29.62 4.11 8.59
N ALA A 185 -29.92 4.90 9.62
CA ALA A 185 -31.22 5.56 9.79
C ALA A 185 -31.37 6.89 9.00
N SER A 186 -30.31 7.40 8.38
CA SER A 186 -30.36 8.63 7.57
C SER A 186 -29.49 8.50 6.32
N PRO A 187 -29.99 7.82 5.26
CA PRO A 187 -29.24 7.59 4.02
C PRO A 187 -28.97 8.86 3.18
N LEU A 188 -29.28 10.06 3.68
CA LEU A 188 -29.23 11.31 2.91
C LEU A 188 -28.44 12.45 3.56
N VAL A 189 -27.80 12.24 4.72
CA VAL A 189 -26.85 13.24 5.24
C VAL A 189 -25.45 12.89 4.73
N THR A 190 -25.20 13.33 3.50
CA THR A 190 -23.93 13.21 2.74
C THR A 190 -22.86 14.21 3.19
N THR A 191 -23.11 15.02 4.22
CA THR A 191 -22.15 16.01 4.70
C THR A 191 -21.04 15.34 5.52
N GLY A 192 -19.92 15.07 4.85
CA GLY A 192 -18.67 14.61 5.48
C GLY A 192 -18.45 13.10 5.53
N ASN A 193 -19.17 12.29 4.75
CA ASN A 193 -18.80 10.89 4.54
C ASN A 193 -18.04 10.76 3.21
N ASP A 194 -17.13 9.81 3.14
CA ASP A 194 -16.26 9.59 1.99
C ASP A 194 -15.87 8.11 1.87
N PRO A 195 -16.81 7.24 1.52
CA PRO A 195 -16.63 5.79 1.69
C PRO A 195 -15.63 5.19 0.68
N ALA A 196 -15.29 5.95 -0.36
CA ALA A 196 -14.50 5.50 -1.50
C ALA A 196 -13.96 6.70 -2.27
N ASP A 197 -12.73 6.55 -2.75
CA ASP A 197 -12.00 7.58 -3.47
C ASP A 197 -11.70 7.08 -4.88
N THR A 198 -11.87 7.96 -5.87
CA THR A 198 -11.38 7.72 -7.23
C THR A 198 -10.10 8.51 -7.47
N TRP A 199 -9.06 7.81 -7.93
CA TRP A 199 -7.77 8.41 -8.26
C TRP A 199 -7.54 8.36 -9.75
N THR A 200 -7.26 9.52 -10.34
CA THR A 200 -6.76 9.63 -11.71
C THR A 200 -5.23 9.61 -11.69
N ILE A 201 -4.66 8.66 -12.41
CA ILE A 201 -3.23 8.50 -12.66
C ILE A 201 -2.96 9.04 -14.06
N ASP A 202 -2.29 10.19 -14.13
CA ASP A 202 -1.81 10.75 -15.39
C ASP A 202 -0.33 10.39 -15.58
N LEU A 203 -0.03 9.81 -16.74
CA LEU A 203 1.32 9.54 -17.19
C LEU A 203 1.81 10.70 -18.06
N ALA A 204 2.72 11.51 -17.50
CA ALA A 204 3.44 12.53 -18.24
C ALA A 204 4.70 11.92 -18.87
N VAL A 205 4.61 11.54 -20.15
CA VAL A 205 5.67 10.73 -20.78
C VAL A 205 6.96 11.54 -20.92
N PRO A 206 8.09 11.09 -20.35
CA PRO A 206 9.34 11.82 -20.45
C PRO A 206 9.92 11.78 -21.86
N CYS A 207 10.76 12.75 -22.17
CA CYS A 207 11.64 12.70 -23.33
C CYS A 207 12.97 12.03 -23.00
N PHE A 208 13.68 11.59 -24.04
CA PHE A 208 15.05 11.13 -23.92
C PHE A 208 16.03 12.30 -23.95
N LYS A 209 17.11 12.22 -23.17
CA LYS A 209 18.14 13.26 -23.09
C LYS A 209 18.71 13.57 -24.48
N GLY A 210 18.68 14.84 -24.86
CA GLY A 210 19.12 15.31 -26.18
C GLY A 210 18.06 15.20 -27.30
N TYR A 211 16.90 14.62 -27.02
CA TYR A 211 15.77 14.46 -27.96
C TYR A 211 14.49 15.14 -27.49
N CYS A 212 14.56 15.92 -26.42
CA CYS A 212 13.43 16.70 -25.91
C CYS A 212 13.06 17.84 -26.86
N ALA A 213 11.77 18.13 -26.99
CA ALA A 213 11.34 19.33 -27.69
C ALA A 213 11.75 20.61 -26.94
N GLN A 214 11.76 21.74 -27.64
CA GLN A 214 12.24 23.02 -27.10
C GLN A 214 11.43 23.52 -25.89
N ASP A 215 10.19 23.08 -25.76
CA ASP A 215 9.24 23.44 -24.70
C ASP A 215 9.27 22.47 -23.51
N TRP A 216 10.22 21.53 -23.45
CA TRP A 216 10.31 20.55 -22.35
C TRP A 216 10.27 21.19 -20.95
N ALA A 217 10.98 22.30 -20.76
CA ALA A 217 10.95 23.00 -19.48
C ALA A 217 9.55 23.54 -19.14
N SER A 218 8.83 24.05 -20.15
CA SER A 218 7.44 24.51 -19.99
C SER A 218 6.49 23.35 -19.73
N PHE A 219 6.69 22.20 -20.38
CA PHE A 219 5.93 20.97 -20.13
C PHE A 219 6.08 20.51 -18.67
N VAL A 220 7.32 20.37 -18.20
CA VAL A 220 7.60 19.97 -16.81
C VAL A 220 7.02 20.94 -15.80
N HIS A 221 7.29 22.25 -15.95
CA HIS A 221 6.77 23.25 -15.02
C HIS A 221 5.25 23.43 -15.09
N GLY A 222 4.62 23.07 -16.21
CA GLY A 222 3.17 23.07 -16.36
C GLY A 222 2.48 22.06 -15.43
N LEU A 223 3.16 20.95 -15.12
CA LEU A 223 2.66 19.91 -14.21
C LEU A 223 3.21 20.04 -12.80
N ASN A 224 4.49 20.39 -12.68
CA ASN A 224 5.18 20.56 -11.41
C ASN A 224 6.07 21.82 -11.47
N PRO A 225 5.58 22.98 -10.98
CA PRO A 225 6.30 24.24 -11.04
C PRO A 225 7.63 24.26 -10.30
N THR A 226 7.87 23.31 -9.40
CA THR A 226 9.07 23.20 -8.57
C THR A 226 10.08 22.16 -9.07
N ALA A 227 9.70 21.35 -10.06
CA ALA A 227 10.57 20.33 -10.63
C ALA A 227 11.69 20.97 -11.46
N ASN A 228 12.89 20.39 -11.40
CA ASN A 228 13.96 20.73 -12.34
C ASN A 228 13.83 19.84 -13.60
N PRO A 229 13.52 20.40 -14.78
CA PRO A 229 13.31 19.62 -16.01
C PRO A 229 14.50 18.73 -16.41
N ASP A 230 15.73 19.12 -16.07
CA ASP A 230 16.93 18.35 -16.41
C ASP A 230 17.03 17.02 -15.64
N ASN A 231 16.34 16.91 -14.50
CA ASN A 231 16.33 15.69 -13.70
C ASN A 231 15.37 14.62 -14.23
N PHE A 232 14.49 14.99 -15.16
CA PHE A 232 13.39 14.14 -15.64
C PHE A 232 13.53 13.73 -17.10
N MET A 233 14.72 13.93 -17.69
CA MET A 233 15.07 13.40 -19.00
C MET A 233 15.58 11.97 -18.86
N VAL A 234 15.01 11.05 -19.64
CA VAL A 234 15.39 9.64 -19.59
C VAL A 234 16.66 9.39 -20.42
N PRO A 235 17.58 8.51 -19.98
CA PRO A 235 18.74 8.12 -20.76
C PRO A 235 18.37 7.52 -22.13
N PRO A 236 19.00 7.95 -23.25
CA PRO A 236 18.68 7.47 -24.59
C PRO A 236 18.82 5.95 -24.78
N GLU A 237 19.70 5.30 -24.02
CA GLU A 237 19.88 3.85 -24.04
C GLU A 237 18.64 3.06 -23.58
N LEU A 238 17.67 3.73 -22.95
CA LEU A 238 16.39 3.13 -22.56
C LEU A 238 15.30 3.31 -23.61
N GLU A 239 15.62 3.89 -24.76
CA GLU A 239 14.71 3.95 -25.89
C GLU A 239 14.25 2.53 -26.27
N HIS A 240 12.96 2.38 -26.55
CA HIS A 240 12.28 1.11 -26.82
C HIS A 240 12.22 0.10 -25.65
N GLN A 241 12.67 0.46 -24.45
CA GLN A 241 12.44 -0.37 -23.26
C GLN A 241 11.02 -0.22 -22.73
N THR A 242 10.52 -1.25 -22.05
CA THR A 242 9.28 -1.18 -21.27
C THR A 242 9.57 -0.59 -19.89
N PHE A 243 8.82 0.42 -19.48
CA PHE A 243 8.93 1.04 -18.16
C PHE A 243 7.86 0.47 -17.22
N GLY A 244 8.12 0.53 -15.92
CA GLY A 244 7.19 -0.02 -14.92
C GLY A 244 7.23 0.74 -13.60
N CYS A 245 6.07 0.75 -12.93
CA CYS A 245 5.92 1.24 -11.56
C CYS A 245 4.77 0.48 -10.90
N ASP A 246 4.98 0.02 -9.66
CA ASP A 246 3.93 -0.53 -8.81
C ASP A 246 3.32 0.61 -8.00
N LEU A 247 2.00 0.78 -8.06
CA LEU A 247 1.25 1.63 -7.13
C LEU A 247 0.94 0.81 -5.87
N TRP A 248 1.45 1.26 -4.73
CA TRP A 248 1.29 0.59 -3.45
C TRP A 248 0.39 1.41 -2.55
N VAL A 249 -0.84 0.93 -2.36
CA VAL A 249 -1.79 1.48 -1.40
C VAL A 249 -1.48 0.92 -0.02
N GLU A 250 -1.09 1.78 0.91
CA GLU A 250 -0.73 1.40 2.28
C GLU A 250 -1.68 2.07 3.28
N VAL A 251 -2.31 1.27 4.14
CA VAL A 251 -3.07 1.79 5.28
C VAL A 251 -2.10 2.36 6.30
N THR A 252 -2.22 3.66 6.57
CA THR A 252 -1.35 4.36 7.53
C THR A 252 -1.99 4.44 8.90
N LYS A 253 -3.33 4.48 8.98
CA LYS A 253 -4.05 4.50 10.25
C LYS A 253 -5.49 4.02 10.13
N ILE A 254 -5.99 3.38 11.18
CA ILE A 254 -7.37 2.93 11.32
C ILE A 254 -7.95 3.56 12.59
N TYR A 255 -9.17 4.07 12.50
CA TYR A 255 -9.90 4.74 13.58
C TYR A 255 -11.26 4.09 13.81
#